data_AF-A0A0Q0Y800-F1
#
_entry.id   AF-A0A0Q0Y800-F1
#
_cell.length_a   1.000
_cell.length_b   1.000
_cell.length_c   1.000
_cell.angle_alpha   90.00
_cell.angle_beta   90.00
_cell.angle_gamma   90.00
#
_symmetry.space_group_name_H-M   'P 1'
#
loop_
_entity.id
_entity.type
_entity.pdbx_description
1 polymer ?
#
loop_
_entity_poly.entity_id
_entity_poly.type
_entity_poly.pdbx_seq_one_letter_code
_entity_poly.pdbx_strand_id
1 'polypeptide(L)'
;MSRSAAERRPPVPADGPGALLFVYGTLMFPEVVSTLIGRVPPMESAAAPGWRAARLRDRLYPGLVRRVARDEAPVAGRVLVGLDPRERAVLDAFEGSAYEAAPLALADGRQAAAYLWLDAAEATDDDWDARTFADGHLGDYVLRCAAWRSRLSR
;
A
#
# COMPACT_ATOMS: atom_id res chain seq x y z
N MET A 1 -14.33 -18.08 -39.70
CA MET A 1 -12.98 -17.74 -39.22
C MET A 1 -13.08 -16.56 -38.26
N SER A 2 -12.06 -16.38 -37.40
CA SER A 2 -11.88 -15.29 -36.42
C SER A 2 -12.39 -15.55 -35.00
N ARG A 3 -11.60 -16.34 -34.26
CA ARG A 3 -11.44 -16.16 -32.81
C ARG A 3 -10.55 -14.93 -32.62
N SER A 4 -11.10 -13.84 -32.09
CA SER A 4 -10.31 -12.70 -31.65
C SER A 4 -9.52 -13.13 -30.42
N ALA A 5 -8.20 -13.27 -30.58
CA ALA A 5 -7.30 -13.49 -29.48
C ALA A 5 -7.22 -12.18 -28.69
N ALA A 6 -7.92 -12.13 -27.56
CA ALA A 6 -7.60 -11.18 -26.52
C ALA A 6 -6.14 -11.42 -26.15
N GLU A 7 -5.26 -10.51 -26.55
CA GLU A 7 -3.85 -10.50 -26.21
C GLU A 7 -3.76 -10.53 -24.69
N ARG A 8 -3.45 -11.72 -24.15
CA ARG A 8 -3.09 -11.87 -22.75
C ARG A 8 -1.80 -11.09 -22.58
N ARG A 9 -1.92 -9.90 -22.02
CA ARG A 9 -0.77 -9.11 -21.58
C ARG A 9 0.08 -10.02 -20.69
N PRO A 10 1.39 -10.19 -20.95
CA PRO A 10 2.20 -11.04 -20.10
C PRO A 10 2.13 -10.50 -18.66
N PRO A 11 2.13 -11.36 -17.63
CA PRO A 11 2.33 -10.89 -16.27
C PRO A 11 3.64 -10.12 -16.24
N VAL A 12 3.57 -8.84 -15.85
CA VAL A 12 4.77 -8.07 -15.54
C VAL A 12 5.49 -8.84 -14.43
N PRO A 13 6.78 -9.20 -14.58
CA PRO A 13 7.49 -9.87 -13.51
C PRO A 13 7.44 -8.97 -12.28
N ALA A 14 7.04 -9.52 -11.14
CA ALA A 14 7.33 -8.90 -9.85
C ALA A 14 8.85 -9.03 -9.67
N ASP A 15 9.59 -8.02 -10.15
CA ASP A 15 11.04 -8.05 -10.24
C ASP A 15 11.70 -8.25 -8.87
N GLY A 16 12.22 -9.46 -8.64
CA GLY A 16 13.40 -9.76 -7.83
C GLY A 16 13.41 -9.38 -6.33
N PRO A 17 14.36 -9.94 -5.56
CA PRO A 17 14.63 -9.45 -4.20
C PRO A 17 15.12 -7.99 -4.29
N GLY A 18 14.44 -7.07 -3.60
CA GLY A 18 14.79 -5.64 -3.56
C GLY A 18 13.81 -4.65 -4.22
N ALA A 19 12.65 -5.08 -4.70
CA ALA A 19 11.62 -4.18 -5.22
C ALA A 19 11.12 -3.17 -4.17
N LEU A 20 11.07 -1.90 -4.56
CA LEU A 20 10.52 -0.81 -3.74
C LEU A 20 9.03 -1.03 -3.50
N LEU A 21 8.59 -0.88 -2.24
CA LEU A 21 7.18 -0.91 -1.87
C LEU A 21 6.74 0.48 -1.40
N PHE A 22 5.93 1.15 -2.20
CA PHE A 22 5.30 2.42 -1.84
C PHE A 22 4.09 2.18 -0.94
N VAL A 23 4.10 2.84 0.22
CA VAL A 23 3.06 2.78 1.24
C VAL A 23 2.55 4.18 1.52
N TYR A 24 1.23 4.31 1.66
CA TYR A 24 0.50 5.59 1.68
C TYR A 24 -0.55 5.65 2.80
N GLY A 25 -0.60 4.61 3.64
CA GLY A 25 -1.57 4.44 4.73
C GLY A 25 -0.90 3.96 6.01
N THR A 26 -1.48 2.97 6.69
CA THR A 26 -0.99 2.52 8.00
C THR A 26 0.41 1.93 7.97
N LEU A 27 0.87 1.41 6.83
CA LEU A 27 2.25 0.94 6.66
C LEU A 27 3.28 2.09 6.57
N MET A 28 2.87 3.36 6.57
CA MET A 28 3.80 4.50 6.70
C MET A 28 4.37 4.65 8.11
N PHE A 29 3.77 4.00 9.12
CA PHE A 29 4.21 4.08 10.50
C PHE A 29 5.21 2.98 10.84
N PRO A 30 6.44 3.33 11.27
CA PRO A 30 7.46 2.35 11.66
C PRO A 30 6.99 1.32 12.69
N GLU A 31 6.12 1.73 13.62
CA GLU A 31 5.56 0.89 14.67
C GLU A 31 4.71 -0.25 14.10
N VAL A 32 3.90 0.05 13.07
CA VAL A 32 3.09 -0.94 12.36
C VAL A 32 3.99 -1.90 11.59
N VAL A 33 4.95 -1.37 10.82
CA VAL A 33 5.88 -2.20 10.03
C VAL A 33 6.70 -3.12 10.95
N SER A 34 7.30 -2.57 12.00
CA SER A 34 8.08 -3.34 12.98
C SER A 34 7.27 -4.43 13.65
N THR A 35 5.99 -4.17 13.92
CA THR A 35 5.10 -5.18 14.52
C THR A 35 4.80 -6.32 13.55
N LEU A 36 4.68 -6.03 12.25
CA LEU A 36 4.34 -7.03 11.23
C LEU A 36 5.56 -7.89 10.85
N ILE A 37 6.72 -7.26 10.61
CA ILE A 37 7.89 -7.97 10.05
C ILE A 37 9.08 -8.07 11.02
N GLY A 38 8.96 -7.53 12.24
CA GLY A 38 9.98 -7.68 13.29
C GLY A 38 11.16 -6.69 13.20
N ARG A 39 11.14 -5.76 12.24
CA ARG A 39 12.11 -4.68 12.08
C ARG A 39 11.51 -3.50 11.31
N VAL A 40 12.22 -2.38 11.30
CA VAL A 40 11.92 -1.25 10.42
C VAL A 40 12.94 -1.24 9.27
N PRO A 41 12.56 -1.54 8.02
CA PRO A 41 13.42 -1.34 6.86
C PRO A 41 13.65 0.16 6.63
N PRO A 42 14.65 0.57 5.82
CA PRO A 42 14.75 1.97 5.41
C PRO A 42 13.42 2.45 4.81
N MET A 43 12.92 3.57 5.34
CA MET A 43 11.66 4.19 4.94
C MET A 43 11.95 5.59 4.40
N GLU A 44 11.90 5.75 3.08
CA GLU A 44 12.20 7.02 2.42
C GLU A 44 10.91 7.76 2.08
N SER A 45 10.88 9.08 2.27
CA SER A 45 9.76 9.90 1.80
C SER A 45 9.63 9.80 0.28
N ALA A 46 8.40 9.63 -0.21
CA ALA A 46 8.10 9.54 -1.62
C ALA A 46 6.71 10.09 -1.92
N ALA A 47 6.40 10.26 -3.20
CA ALA A 47 5.06 10.65 -3.62
C ALA A 47 4.68 9.95 -4.94
N ALA A 48 3.39 9.69 -5.15
CA ALA A 48 2.88 9.05 -6.36
C ALA A 48 1.89 9.99 -7.09
N PRO A 49 2.23 10.51 -8.29
CA PRO A 49 1.35 11.39 -9.05
C PRO A 49 0.14 10.64 -9.65
N GLY A 50 -1.00 11.33 -9.77
CA GLY A 50 -2.23 10.74 -10.33
C GLY A 50 -2.97 9.76 -9.42
N TRP A 51 -2.58 9.73 -8.14
CA TRP A 51 -3.19 8.90 -7.10
C TRP A 51 -3.58 9.74 -5.88
N ARG A 52 -4.49 9.20 -5.08
CA ARG A 52 -4.85 9.72 -3.75
C ARG A 52 -5.10 8.59 -2.77
N ALA A 53 -4.74 8.81 -1.51
CA ALA A 53 -5.09 7.93 -0.40
C ALA A 53 -6.51 8.31 0.06
N ALA A 54 -7.52 7.69 -0.52
CA ALA A 54 -8.91 7.97 -0.19
C ALA A 54 -9.26 7.43 1.19
N ARG A 55 -10.03 8.20 1.96
CA ARG A 55 -10.73 7.65 3.11
C ARG A 55 -11.76 6.63 2.61
N LEU A 56 -11.86 5.51 3.30
CA LEU A 56 -12.83 4.47 3.01
C LEU A 56 -13.96 4.54 4.05
N ARG A 57 -15.19 4.19 3.66
CA ARG A 57 -16.31 4.11 4.61
C ARG A 57 -16.04 3.03 5.65
N ASP A 58 -16.28 3.36 6.91
CA ASP A 58 -16.17 2.46 8.07
C ASP A 58 -14.82 1.77 8.25
N ARG A 59 -13.73 2.34 7.69
CA ARG A 59 -12.37 1.82 7.84
C ARG A 59 -11.42 2.91 8.34
N LEU A 60 -10.46 2.47 9.17
CA LEU A 60 -9.42 3.34 9.75
C LEU A 60 -8.22 3.56 8.83
N TYR A 61 -8.13 2.81 7.73
CA TYR A 61 -7.02 2.83 6.79
C TYR A 61 -7.51 3.26 5.40
N PRO A 62 -6.62 3.86 4.58
CA PRO A 62 -7.01 4.38 3.27
C PRO A 62 -6.99 3.34 2.17
N GLY A 63 -7.63 3.67 1.05
CA GLY A 63 -7.44 2.99 -0.23
C GLY A 63 -6.71 3.88 -1.23
N LEU A 64 -5.71 3.35 -1.94
CA LEU A 64 -5.09 4.07 -3.06
C LEU A 64 -5.98 3.97 -4.29
N VAL A 65 -6.49 5.11 -4.75
CA VAL A 65 -7.38 5.23 -5.92
C VAL A 65 -6.86 6.27 -6.89
N ARG A 66 -7.30 6.18 -8.14
CA ARG A 66 -6.96 7.18 -9.17
C ARG A 66 -7.52 8.54 -8.78
N ARG A 67 -6.70 9.58 -8.96
CA ARG A 67 -7.15 10.96 -8.82
C ARG A 67 -7.81 11.42 -10.12
N VAL A 68 -8.95 12.10 -10.01
CA VAL A 68 -9.75 12.55 -11.18
C VAL A 68 -9.13 13.76 -11.86
N ALA A 69 -8.62 14.74 -11.10
CA ALA A 69 -7.90 15.89 -11.65
C ALA A 69 -6.37 15.63 -11.70
N ARG A 70 -5.74 15.96 -12.83
CA ARG A 70 -4.31 15.71 -13.08
C ARG A 70 -3.38 16.75 -12.42
N ASP A 71 -3.90 17.92 -12.07
CA ASP A 71 -3.10 19.06 -11.60
C ASP A 71 -3.02 19.17 -10.06
N GLU A 72 -3.60 18.21 -9.36
CA GLU A 72 -3.55 18.15 -7.90
C GLU A 72 -2.27 17.51 -7.37
N ALA A 73 -1.95 17.83 -6.12
CA ALA A 73 -0.73 17.35 -5.47
C ALA A 73 -0.65 15.81 -5.48
N PRO A 74 0.52 15.22 -5.80
CA PRO A 74 0.77 13.79 -5.65
C PRO A 74 0.47 13.30 -4.23
N VAL A 75 0.00 12.05 -4.10
CA VAL A 75 -0.17 11.46 -2.76
C VAL A 75 1.19 11.26 -2.12
N ALA A 76 1.37 11.84 -0.93
CA ALA A 76 2.55 11.64 -0.11
C ALA A 76 2.53 10.26 0.55
N GLY A 77 3.69 9.62 0.62
CA GLY A 77 3.85 8.31 1.23
C GLY A 77 5.28 8.05 1.67
N ARG A 78 5.58 6.77 1.85
CA ARG A 78 6.93 6.26 2.09
C ARG A 78 7.24 5.12 1.14
N VAL A 79 8.52 4.86 0.92
CA VAL A 79 8.99 3.66 0.23
C VAL A 79 9.76 2.81 1.21
N LEU A 80 9.34 1.55 1.37
CA LEU A 80 10.09 0.53 2.06
C LEU A 80 11.13 -0.05 1.10
N VAL A 81 12.39 -0.04 1.52
CA VAL A 81 13.53 -0.51 0.71
C VAL A 81 14.11 -1.79 1.29
N GLY A 82 14.50 -2.73 0.42
CA GLY A 82 15.22 -3.93 0.85
C GLY A 82 14.38 -4.88 1.70
N LEU A 83 13.09 -5.04 1.35
CA LEU A 83 12.27 -6.12 1.87
C LEU A 83 12.73 -7.43 1.25
N ASP A 84 12.96 -8.44 2.08
CA ASP A 84 13.14 -9.80 1.59
C ASP A 84 11.80 -10.42 1.18
N PRO A 85 11.80 -11.53 0.41
CA PRO A 85 10.56 -12.16 -0.05
C PRO A 85 9.62 -12.63 1.06
N ARG A 86 10.13 -13.02 2.24
CA ARG A 86 9.32 -13.47 3.37
C ARG A 86 8.63 -12.28 4.04
N GLU A 87 9.35 -11.18 4.21
CA GLU A 87 8.79 -9.93 4.74
C GLU A 87 7.72 -9.38 3.80
N ARG A 88 8.00 -9.38 2.50
CA ARG A 88 7.02 -8.99 1.48
C ARG A 88 5.76 -9.84 1.56
N ALA A 89 5.90 -11.17 1.68
CA ALA A 89 4.76 -12.07 1.80
C ALA A 89 3.91 -11.81 3.07
N VAL A 90 4.54 -11.39 4.18
CA VAL A 90 3.80 -10.99 5.40
C VAL A 90 2.98 -9.72 5.15
N LEU A 91 3.55 -8.72 4.48
CA LEU A 91 2.83 -7.50 4.14
C LEU A 91 1.69 -7.76 3.14
N ASP A 92 1.92 -8.59 2.12
CA ASP A 92 0.89 -9.00 1.16
C ASP A 92 -0.27 -9.74 1.86
N ALA A 93 0.03 -10.63 2.81
CA ALA A 93 -0.98 -11.33 3.60
C ALA A 93 -1.74 -10.40 4.56
N PHE A 94 -1.09 -9.35 5.09
CA PHE A 94 -1.70 -8.38 5.99
C PHE A 94 -2.73 -7.51 5.28
N GLU A 95 -2.40 -6.99 4.10
CA GLU A 95 -3.31 -6.20 3.27
C GLU A 95 -4.49 -7.05 2.78
N GLY A 96 -4.23 -8.33 2.52
CA GLY A 96 -5.25 -9.31 2.17
C GLY A 96 -5.91 -9.05 0.82
N SER A 97 -7.02 -9.72 0.56
CA SER A 97 -7.66 -9.73 -0.77
C SER A 97 -8.42 -8.45 -1.12
N ALA A 98 -8.54 -7.50 -0.20
CA ALA A 98 -9.19 -6.21 -0.47
C ALA A 98 -8.32 -5.27 -1.31
N TYR A 99 -7.02 -5.57 -1.39
CA TYR A 99 -6.04 -4.86 -2.17
C TYR A 99 -5.40 -5.75 -3.23
N GLU A 100 -4.93 -5.13 -4.31
CA GLU A 100 -4.07 -5.76 -5.29
C GLU A 100 -2.71 -5.05 -5.33
N ALA A 101 -1.62 -5.81 -5.22
CA ALA A 101 -0.29 -5.25 -5.41
C ALA A 101 -0.04 -4.98 -6.91
N ALA A 102 0.14 -3.72 -7.28
CA ALA A 102 0.38 -3.32 -8.66
C ALA A 102 1.54 -2.31 -8.78
N PRO A 103 2.25 -2.27 -9.91
CA PRO A 103 3.32 -1.31 -10.14
C PRO A 103 2.76 0.11 -10.35
N LEU A 104 3.49 1.10 -9.83
CA LEU A 104 3.29 2.52 -10.11
C LEU A 104 4.62 3.27 -10.21
N ALA A 105 4.57 4.44 -10.83
CA ALA A 105 5.68 5.37 -10.90
C ALA A 105 5.61 6.38 -9.75
N LEU A 106 6.74 6.60 -9.08
CA LEU A 106 6.93 7.67 -8.11
C LEU A 106 7.28 8.98 -8.80
N ALA A 107 7.06 10.10 -8.10
CA ALA A 107 7.36 11.44 -8.61
C ALA A 107 8.86 11.65 -8.90
N ASP A 108 9.74 10.90 -8.25
CA ASP A 108 11.19 10.90 -8.49
C ASP A 108 11.63 9.97 -9.64
N GLY A 109 10.68 9.35 -10.34
CA GLY A 109 10.91 8.47 -11.48
C GLY A 109 11.14 7.00 -11.14
N ARG A 110 11.31 6.64 -9.86
CA ARG A 110 11.45 5.24 -9.44
C ARG A 110 10.17 4.45 -9.68
N GLN A 111 10.30 3.17 -10.01
CA GLN A 111 9.17 2.23 -10.05
C GLN A 111 9.03 1.53 -8.70
N ALA A 112 7.81 1.43 -8.21
CA ALA A 112 7.50 0.74 -6.95
C ALA A 112 6.21 -0.06 -7.10
N ALA A 113 6.07 -1.12 -6.31
CA ALA A 113 4.77 -1.73 -6.07
C ALA A 113 3.98 -0.89 -5.06
N ALA A 114 2.66 -0.90 -5.13
CA ALA A 114 1.78 -0.41 -4.09
C ALA A 114 0.53 -1.28 -4.01
N TYR A 115 -0.11 -1.29 -2.85
CA TYR A 115 -1.41 -1.95 -2.67
C TYR A 115 -2.51 -1.02 -3.20
N LEU A 116 -3.23 -1.41 -4.24
CA LEU A 116 -4.33 -0.64 -4.81
C LEU A 116 -5.65 -1.11 -4.23
N TRP A 117 -6.55 -0.17 -3.94
CA TRP A 117 -7.87 -0.50 -3.43
C TRP A 117 -8.79 -0.98 -4.56
N LEU A 118 -9.44 -2.13 -4.38
CA LEU A 118 -10.22 -2.78 -5.43
C LEU A 118 -11.66 -2.26 -5.53
N ASP A 119 -12.27 -1.83 -4.42
CA ASP A 119 -13.67 -1.38 -4.41
C ASP A 119 -13.77 0.15 -4.37
N ALA A 120 -13.64 0.78 -5.54
CA ALA A 120 -13.75 2.24 -5.66
C ALA A 120 -15.07 2.81 -5.13
N ALA A 121 -16.13 2.00 -4.97
CA ALA A 121 -17.39 2.48 -4.40
C ALA A 121 -17.26 2.76 -2.89
N GLU A 122 -16.40 2.06 -2.15
CA GLU A 122 -16.13 2.30 -0.72
C GLU A 122 -15.31 3.57 -0.46
N ALA A 123 -14.61 4.09 -1.47
CA ALA A 123 -13.85 5.33 -1.36
C ALA A 123 -14.77 6.54 -1.25
N THR A 124 -14.47 7.43 -0.31
CA THR A 124 -15.15 8.71 -0.16
C THR A 124 -14.41 9.80 -0.95
N ASP A 125 -15.04 10.95 -1.14
CA ASP A 125 -14.40 12.10 -1.79
C ASP A 125 -13.27 12.70 -0.93
N ASP A 126 -13.31 12.47 0.39
CA ASP A 126 -12.25 12.89 1.30
C ASP A 126 -10.99 12.03 1.16
N ASP A 127 -9.83 12.68 1.34
CA ASP A 127 -8.56 12.01 1.52
C ASP A 127 -8.36 11.63 3.00
N TRP A 128 -7.68 10.52 3.23
CA TRP A 128 -7.36 10.04 4.56
C TRP A 128 -6.21 10.84 5.17
N ASP A 129 -6.32 11.12 6.47
CA ASP A 129 -5.33 11.91 7.21
C ASP A 129 -4.50 11.04 8.15
N ALA A 130 -3.20 10.93 7.82
CA ALA A 130 -2.22 10.21 8.61
C ALA A 130 -2.07 10.77 10.02
N ARG A 131 -2.19 12.09 10.24
CA ARG A 131 -2.06 12.71 11.56
C ARG A 131 -3.24 12.34 12.44
N THR A 132 -4.45 12.51 11.94
CA THR A 132 -5.68 12.10 12.64
C THR A 132 -5.63 10.62 13.02
N PHE A 133 -5.16 9.74 12.12
CA PHE A 133 -4.94 8.34 12.46
C PHE A 133 -3.88 8.13 13.55
N ALA A 134 -2.74 8.81 13.44
CA ALA A 134 -1.64 8.67 14.40
C ALA A 134 -2.07 9.06 15.81
N ASP A 135 -2.74 10.20 15.94
CA ASP A 135 -3.13 10.80 17.22
C ASP A 135 -4.27 10.01 17.89
N GLY A 136 -5.20 9.47 17.10
CA GLY A 136 -6.40 8.81 17.62
C GLY A 136 -6.36 7.29 17.67
N HIS A 137 -5.55 6.63 16.84
CA HIS A 137 -5.75 5.21 16.53
C HIS A 137 -4.48 4.36 16.44
N LEU A 138 -3.28 4.95 16.30
CA LEU A 138 -2.05 4.18 16.03
C LEU A 138 -1.75 3.16 17.14
N GLY A 139 -1.87 3.52 18.41
CA GLY A 139 -1.59 2.62 19.54
C GLY A 139 -2.45 1.34 19.49
N ASP A 140 -3.77 1.50 19.40
CA ASP A 140 -4.71 0.37 19.29
C ASP A 140 -4.50 -0.42 17.98
N TYR A 141 -4.14 0.27 16.90
CA TYR A 141 -3.86 -0.37 15.63
C TYR A 141 -2.64 -1.28 15.70
N VAL A 142 -1.57 -0.83 16.36
CA VAL A 142 -0.36 -1.65 16.62
C VAL A 142 -0.70 -2.90 17.42
N LEU A 143 -1.55 -2.80 18.45
CA LEU A 143 -2.03 -3.96 19.21
C LEU A 143 -2.81 -4.95 18.33
N ARG A 144 -3.66 -4.46 17.42
CA ARG A 144 -4.35 -5.31 16.44
C ARG A 144 -3.38 -5.98 15.47
N CYS A 145 -2.36 -5.28 15.00
CA CYS A 145 -1.31 -5.86 14.15
C CYS A 145 -0.55 -6.98 14.88
N ALA A 146 -0.19 -6.79 16.16
CA ALA A 146 0.48 -7.81 16.96
C ALA A 146 -0.38 -9.07 17.14
N ALA A 147 -1.68 -8.88 17.42
CA ALA A 147 -2.64 -9.98 17.54
C ALA A 147 -2.81 -10.72 16.20
N TRP A 148 -2.87 -10.00 15.07
CA TRP A 148 -2.89 -10.61 13.74
C TRP A 148 -1.62 -11.42 13.47
N ARG A 149 -0.44 -10.83 13.73
CA ARG A 149 0.86 -11.46 13.44
C ARG A 149 1.06 -12.77 14.21
N SER A 150 0.57 -12.81 15.45
CA SER A 150 0.61 -14.00 16.32
C SER A 150 -0.26 -15.15 15.80
N ARG A 151 -1.29 -14.87 14.99
CA ARG A 151 -2.15 -15.88 14.35
C ARG A 151 -1.54 -16.41 13.06
N LEU A 152 -0.79 -15.58 12.33
CA LEU A 152 -0.10 -15.99 11.10
C LEU A 152 1.07 -16.95 11.37
N SER A 153 1.69 -16.87 12.56
CA SER A 153 2.82 -17.73 12.96
C SER A 153 2.42 -19.06 13.60
N ARG A 154 1.12 -19.36 13.69
CA ARG A 154 0.58 -20.64 14.18
C ARG A 154 0.24 -21.53 13.00
#